data_AF-A0A243BN76-F1
#
_entry.id   AF-A0A243BN76-F1
#
_cell.length_a   1.000
_cell.length_b   1.000
_cell.length_c   1.000
_cell.angle_alpha   90.00
_cell.angle_beta   90.00
_cell.angle_gamma   90.00
#
_symmetry.space_group_name_H-M   'P 1'
#
loop_
_entity.id
_entity.type
_entity.pdbx_description
1 polymer ?
#
loop_
_entity_poly.entity_id
_entity_poly.type
_entity_poly.pdbx_seq_one_letter_code
_entity_poly.pdbx_strand_id
1 'polypeptide(L)'
;MNEAKFYAYHIVTKRKMNIGQIIHFNKNQHNTLYHFFFEKEQLNASGEDGMKIINNYYKNEELHINNENAPVVMNYMDQTIRAIRETIVEMVRLQEYPNYPSRLSCLYAAKSYEDALKWKALFDSYNREVLQIVKLRVIGNYFEGDGNLLPKEDGMPFSQKMEQAREYWKGNSKSELPELLINGKIEVVEIINDFSKMKV
;
A
#
# COMPACT_ATOMS: atom_id res chain seq x y z
N MET A 1 15.25 17.51 13.11
CA MET A 1 15.37 16.05 13.38
C MET A 1 16.35 15.49 12.39
N ASN A 2 17.36 14.74 12.84
CA ASN A 2 18.42 14.22 11.97
C ASN A 2 17.88 13.05 11.14
N GLU A 3 17.84 13.20 9.82
CA GLU A 3 17.51 12.11 8.89
C GLU A 3 18.51 10.96 9.08
N ALA A 4 18.00 9.75 9.31
CA ALA A 4 18.84 8.57 9.45
C ALA A 4 19.37 8.14 8.07
N LYS A 5 20.59 7.59 8.05
CA LYS A 5 21.17 6.95 6.87
C LYS A 5 21.19 5.44 7.07
N PHE A 6 20.49 4.70 6.22
CA PHE A 6 20.37 3.24 6.35
C PHE A 6 20.18 2.56 4.99
N TYR A 7 20.30 1.23 4.98
CA TYR A 7 20.01 0.41 3.81
C TYR A 7 18.67 -0.31 3.97
N ALA A 8 17.98 -0.50 2.84
CA ALA A 8 16.75 -1.29 2.74
C ALA A 8 16.75 -2.07 1.42
N TYR A 9 15.81 -3.01 1.27
CA TYR A 9 15.68 -3.85 0.07
C TYR A 9 14.30 -3.68 -0.52
N HIS A 10 14.19 -3.62 -1.84
CA HIS A 10 12.90 -3.37 -2.50
C HIS A 10 12.65 -4.35 -3.64
N ILE A 11 11.41 -4.84 -3.69
CA ILE A 11 10.90 -5.70 -4.76
C ILE A 11 10.31 -4.82 -5.85
N VAL A 12 10.91 -4.88 -7.03
CA VAL A 12 10.47 -4.13 -8.20
C VAL A 12 9.51 -4.97 -9.02
N THR A 13 8.28 -4.50 -9.23
CA THR A 13 7.24 -5.24 -9.98
C THR A 13 6.72 -4.51 -11.21
N LYS A 14 6.80 -3.17 -11.25
CA LYS A 14 6.21 -2.37 -12.34
C LYS A 14 7.19 -2.06 -13.46
N ARG A 15 8.28 -1.38 -13.13
CA ARG A 15 9.27 -0.88 -14.08
C ARG A 15 10.63 -1.04 -13.46
N LYS A 16 11.57 -1.62 -14.21
CA LYS A 16 12.94 -1.83 -13.74
C LYS A 16 13.56 -0.54 -13.25
N MET A 17 14.36 -0.67 -12.20
CA MET A 17 15.17 0.40 -11.65
C MET A 17 16.61 0.29 -12.15
N ASN A 18 17.30 1.43 -12.14
CA ASN A 18 18.71 1.54 -12.52
C ASN A 18 19.57 1.93 -11.31
N ILE A 19 20.83 1.50 -11.28
CA ILE A 19 21.80 1.96 -10.27
C ILE A 19 21.95 3.49 -10.39
N GLY A 20 21.97 4.18 -9.24
CA GLY A 20 22.00 5.64 -9.15
C GLY A 20 20.63 6.32 -9.32
N GLN A 21 19.55 5.57 -9.60
CA GLN A 21 18.21 6.13 -9.63
C GLN A 21 17.82 6.66 -8.25
N ILE A 22 17.29 7.89 -8.22
CA ILE A 22 16.83 8.56 -7.00
C ILE A 22 15.30 8.63 -6.98
N ILE A 23 14.71 8.31 -5.84
CA ILE A 23 13.29 8.39 -5.54
C ILE A 23 13.12 9.31 -4.33
N HIS A 24 12.11 10.20 -4.38
CA HIS A 24 11.86 11.20 -3.35
C HIS A 24 10.47 11.05 -2.73
N PHE A 25 10.43 10.94 -1.41
CA PHE A 25 9.21 11.00 -0.58
C PHE A 25 9.45 11.96 0.59
N ASN A 26 9.66 13.24 0.28
CA ASN A 26 10.13 14.23 1.28
C ASN A 26 9.05 15.26 1.65
N LYS A 27 8.02 15.39 0.81
CA LYS A 27 7.01 16.44 0.92
C LYS A 27 5.63 15.85 0.62
N ASN A 28 5.24 15.89 -0.66
CA ASN A 28 3.85 15.70 -1.11
C ASN A 28 3.74 14.67 -2.26
N GLN A 29 4.77 13.84 -2.48
CA GLN A 29 4.69 12.80 -3.50
C GLN A 29 3.75 11.69 -3.04
N HIS A 30 2.70 11.43 -3.79
CA HIS A 30 1.85 10.28 -3.56
C HIS A 30 2.45 9.03 -4.19
N ASN A 31 2.29 7.89 -3.53
CA ASN A 31 2.73 6.61 -4.07
C ASN A 31 1.63 5.95 -4.91
N THR A 32 1.95 4.80 -5.51
CA THR A 32 0.98 4.04 -6.31
C THR A 32 -0.28 3.67 -5.53
N LEU A 33 -0.15 3.37 -4.23
CA LEU A 33 -1.28 2.95 -3.41
C LEU A 33 -2.30 4.08 -3.27
N TYR A 34 -1.83 5.32 -3.05
CA TYR A 34 -2.68 6.49 -3.06
C TYR A 34 -3.44 6.63 -4.38
N HIS A 35 -2.73 6.66 -5.52
CA HIS A 35 -3.35 6.83 -6.83
C HIS A 35 -4.38 5.74 -7.14
N PHE A 36 -4.13 4.49 -6.71
CA PHE A 36 -5.04 3.38 -6.96
C PHE A 36 -6.32 3.44 -6.12
N PHE A 37 -6.25 3.81 -4.84
CA PHE A 37 -7.41 3.79 -3.95
C PHE A 37 -8.16 5.13 -3.87
N PHE A 38 -7.46 6.26 -4.01
CA PHE A 38 -8.01 7.60 -3.77
C PHE A 38 -8.39 8.35 -5.06
N GLU A 39 -7.72 8.08 -6.19
CA GLU A 39 -7.95 8.83 -7.43
C GLU A 39 -8.67 8.01 -8.52
N LYS A 40 -8.55 6.68 -8.50
CA LYS A 40 -9.21 5.83 -9.49
C LYS A 40 -10.72 5.81 -9.25
N GLU A 41 -11.52 5.98 -10.30
CA GLU A 41 -12.98 5.85 -10.22
C GLU A 41 -13.45 4.50 -10.79
N GLN A 42 -14.59 4.02 -10.29
CA GLN A 42 -15.29 2.83 -10.78
C GLN A 42 -16.66 3.29 -11.28
N LEU A 43 -16.86 3.30 -12.60
CA LEU A 43 -18.04 3.84 -13.25
C LEU A 43 -18.64 2.81 -14.22
N ASN A 44 -19.96 2.82 -14.39
CA ASN A 44 -20.64 2.11 -15.49
C ASN A 44 -20.56 2.91 -16.81
N ALA A 45 -21.12 2.38 -17.90
CA ALA A 45 -21.10 3.03 -19.21
C ALA A 45 -21.82 4.40 -19.24
N SER A 46 -22.72 4.63 -18.29
CA SER A 46 -23.47 5.89 -18.12
C SER A 46 -22.75 6.90 -17.22
N GLY A 47 -21.57 6.57 -16.69
CA GLY A 47 -20.82 7.44 -15.78
C GLY A 47 -21.35 7.46 -14.34
N GLU A 48 -22.09 6.42 -13.92
CA GLU A 48 -22.57 6.28 -12.55
C GLU A 48 -21.58 5.47 -11.70
N ASP A 49 -21.27 5.99 -10.52
CA ASP A 49 -20.51 5.28 -9.49
C ASP A 49 -21.40 4.30 -8.69
N GLY A 50 -20.77 3.48 -7.85
CA GLY A 50 -21.47 2.50 -7.03
C GLY A 50 -22.55 3.09 -6.12
N MET A 51 -22.37 4.30 -5.58
CA MET A 51 -23.37 4.93 -4.71
C MET A 51 -24.59 5.38 -5.51
N LYS A 52 -24.38 5.98 -6.68
CA LYS A 52 -25.47 6.37 -7.60
C LYS A 52 -26.26 5.14 -8.03
N ILE A 53 -25.58 4.07 -8.42
CA ILE A 53 -26.21 2.82 -8.82
C ILE A 53 -27.05 2.26 -7.66
N ILE A 54 -26.50 2.14 -6.44
CA ILE A 54 -27.25 1.63 -5.28
C ILE A 54 -28.52 2.46 -5.05
N ASN A 55 -28.40 3.80 -5.01
CA ASN A 55 -29.52 4.69 -4.76
C ASN A 55 -30.59 4.63 -5.86
N ASN A 56 -30.18 4.51 -7.12
CA ASN A 56 -31.11 4.44 -8.26
C ASN A 56 -31.85 3.10 -8.34
N TYR A 57 -31.27 2.02 -7.80
CA TYR A 57 -31.80 0.66 -7.87
C TYR A 57 -32.44 0.16 -6.56
N TYR A 58 -32.31 0.90 -5.45
CA TYR A 58 -33.04 0.63 -4.22
C TYR A 58 -34.47 1.20 -4.32
N LYS A 59 -35.46 0.33 -4.53
CA LYS A 59 -36.87 0.71 -4.68
C LYS A 59 -37.77 -0.28 -3.97
N ASN A 60 -38.84 0.22 -3.34
CA ASN A 60 -39.81 -0.60 -2.62
C ASN A 60 -39.14 -1.59 -1.65
N GLU A 61 -38.13 -1.13 -0.91
CA GLU A 61 -37.35 -1.93 0.05
C GLU A 61 -36.52 -3.08 -0.57
N GLU A 62 -36.38 -3.13 -1.89
CA GLU A 62 -35.60 -4.14 -2.61
C GLU A 62 -34.40 -3.53 -3.34
N LEU A 63 -33.31 -4.31 -3.47
CA LEU A 63 -32.11 -3.93 -4.22
C LEU A 63 -31.75 -5.03 -5.24
N HIS A 64 -32.00 -4.76 -6.52
CA HIS A 64 -31.70 -5.68 -7.62
C HIS A 64 -30.70 -5.06 -8.59
N ILE A 65 -29.43 -5.44 -8.50
CA ILE A 65 -28.36 -4.91 -9.33
C ILE A 65 -27.76 -6.05 -10.16
N ASN A 66 -27.76 -5.91 -11.49
CA ASN A 66 -27.34 -6.95 -12.43
C ASN A 66 -26.34 -6.42 -13.47
N ASN A 67 -25.81 -7.31 -14.30
CA ASN A 67 -24.97 -7.00 -15.46
C ASN A 67 -23.77 -6.12 -15.10
N GLU A 68 -23.49 -5.05 -15.86
CA GLU A 68 -22.34 -4.17 -15.63
C GLU A 68 -22.42 -3.38 -14.32
N ASN A 69 -23.61 -3.14 -13.77
CA ASN A 69 -23.77 -2.38 -12.54
C ASN A 69 -23.30 -3.15 -11.30
N ALA A 70 -23.49 -4.47 -11.29
CA ALA A 70 -23.07 -5.32 -10.18
C ALA A 70 -21.55 -5.28 -9.91
N PRO A 71 -20.66 -5.53 -10.90
CA PRO A 71 -19.22 -5.43 -10.69
C PRO A 71 -18.77 -4.00 -10.39
N VAL A 72 -19.42 -2.96 -10.93
CA VAL A 72 -19.10 -1.56 -10.57
C VAL A 72 -19.35 -1.32 -9.08
N VAL A 73 -20.49 -1.76 -8.55
CA VAL A 73 -20.81 -1.64 -7.12
C VAL A 73 -19.83 -2.43 -6.26
N MET A 74 -19.52 -3.68 -6.63
CA MET A 74 -18.57 -4.51 -5.89
C MET A 74 -17.17 -3.90 -5.88
N ASN A 75 -16.66 -3.46 -7.04
CA ASN A 75 -15.36 -2.81 -7.14
C ASN A 75 -15.32 -1.49 -6.38
N TYR A 76 -16.41 -0.72 -6.42
CA TYR A 76 -16.55 0.52 -5.64
C TYR A 76 -16.46 0.23 -4.14
N MET A 77 -17.19 -0.76 -3.63
CA MET A 77 -17.14 -1.17 -2.22
C MET A 77 -15.73 -1.64 -1.82
N ASP A 78 -15.12 -2.49 -2.63
CA ASP A 78 -13.77 -3.02 -2.43
C ASP A 78 -12.69 -1.93 -2.38
N GLN A 79 -12.77 -0.97 -3.29
CA GLN A 79 -11.84 0.15 -3.33
C GLN A 79 -12.09 1.11 -2.17
N THR A 80 -13.35 1.42 -1.88
CA THR A 80 -13.76 2.38 -0.86
C THR A 80 -13.36 1.90 0.54
N ILE A 81 -13.57 0.63 0.88
CA ILE A 81 -13.17 0.13 2.21
C ILE A 81 -11.65 0.17 2.42
N ARG A 82 -10.88 -0.03 1.34
CA ARG A 82 -9.41 0.08 1.36
C ARG A 82 -8.96 1.54 1.45
N ALA A 83 -9.63 2.47 0.76
CA ALA A 83 -9.39 3.90 0.93
C ALA A 83 -9.71 4.39 2.35
N ILE A 84 -10.81 3.91 2.94
CA ILE A 84 -11.18 4.15 4.35
C ILE A 84 -10.09 3.65 5.29
N ARG A 85 -9.61 2.41 5.11
CA ARG A 85 -8.51 1.85 5.90
C ARG A 85 -7.32 2.80 5.90
N GLU A 86 -6.83 3.20 4.73
CA GLU A 86 -5.65 4.05 4.61
C GLU A 86 -5.89 5.46 5.17
N THR A 87 -7.11 6.00 5.02
CA THR A 87 -7.51 7.29 5.61
C THR A 87 -7.47 7.25 7.13
N ILE A 88 -8.06 6.22 7.74
CA ILE A 88 -8.07 6.05 9.20
C ILE A 88 -6.64 5.86 9.73
N VAL A 89 -5.85 5.03 9.05
CA VAL A 89 -4.46 4.76 9.43
C VAL A 89 -3.61 6.04 9.34
N GLU A 90 -3.77 6.85 8.29
CA GLU A 90 -3.08 8.14 8.17
C GLU A 90 -3.55 9.15 9.22
N MET A 91 -4.86 9.21 9.51
CA MET A 91 -5.40 10.09 10.55
C MET A 91 -4.78 9.78 11.92
N VAL A 92 -4.73 8.51 12.32
CA VAL A 92 -4.09 8.09 13.57
C VAL A 92 -2.59 8.40 13.57
N ARG A 93 -1.90 8.18 12.43
CA ARG A 93 -0.48 8.54 12.28
C ARG A 93 -0.25 10.02 12.56
N LEU A 94 -1.06 10.90 11.97
CA LEU A 94 -0.94 12.35 12.14
C LEU A 94 -1.18 12.78 13.59
N GLN A 95 -2.10 12.12 14.30
CA GLN A 95 -2.45 12.44 15.68
C GLN A 95 -1.40 11.97 16.69
N GLU A 96 -0.90 10.74 16.53
CA GLU A 96 -0.15 10.05 17.58
C GLU A 96 1.29 9.70 17.19
N TYR A 97 1.57 9.56 15.89
CA TYR A 97 2.86 9.11 15.37
C TYR A 97 3.38 9.95 14.19
N PRO A 98 3.40 11.30 14.29
CA PRO A 98 3.62 12.19 13.15
C PRO A 98 5.01 12.04 12.50
N ASN A 99 5.96 11.44 13.21
CA ASN A 99 7.33 11.22 12.76
C ASN A 99 7.51 10.00 11.85
N TYR A 100 6.55 9.07 11.80
CA TYR A 100 6.64 7.90 10.92
C TYR A 100 6.28 8.24 9.47
N PRO A 101 6.87 7.56 8.48
CA PRO A 101 6.46 7.68 7.09
C PRO A 101 4.96 7.42 6.89
N SER A 102 4.30 8.24 6.07
CA SER A 102 2.92 7.96 5.66
C SER A 102 2.87 6.80 4.67
N ARG A 103 1.93 5.87 4.85
CA ARG A 103 1.62 4.81 3.87
C ARG A 103 1.19 5.36 2.51
N LEU A 104 0.70 6.60 2.46
CA LEU A 104 0.29 7.30 1.23
C LEU A 104 1.47 7.98 0.51
N SER A 105 2.62 8.12 1.19
CA SER A 105 3.81 8.84 0.73
C SER A 105 5.08 8.15 1.24
N CYS A 106 5.22 6.88 0.89
CA CYS A 106 6.40 6.08 1.19
C CYS A 106 6.70 5.09 0.07
N LEU A 107 7.92 4.53 0.11
CA LEU A 107 8.23 3.28 -0.58
C LEU A 107 8.09 2.12 0.39
N TYR A 108 7.49 1.02 -0.07
CA TYR A 108 7.42 -0.24 0.66
C TYR A 108 8.70 -1.03 0.42
N ALA A 109 9.36 -1.47 1.49
CA ALA A 109 10.63 -2.15 1.46
C ALA A 109 10.68 -3.31 2.46
N ALA A 110 11.79 -4.03 2.45
CA ALA A 110 12.17 -5.05 3.40
C ALA A 110 13.44 -4.60 4.14
N LYS A 111 13.56 -4.99 5.41
CA LYS A 111 14.70 -4.63 6.27
C LYS A 111 15.98 -5.35 5.86
N SER A 112 15.85 -6.60 5.43
CA SER A 112 16.96 -7.44 4.99
C SER A 112 16.70 -8.04 3.61
N TYR A 113 17.76 -8.55 2.98
CA TYR A 113 17.64 -9.29 1.72
C TYR A 113 16.88 -10.62 1.93
N GLU A 114 17.04 -11.26 3.09
CA GLU A 114 16.30 -12.47 3.44
C GLU A 114 14.79 -12.20 3.50
N ASP A 115 14.38 -11.09 4.13
CA ASP A 115 12.97 -10.68 4.15
C ASP A 115 12.46 -10.35 2.75
N ALA A 116 13.30 -9.73 1.90
CA ALA A 116 12.94 -9.49 0.50
C ALA A 116 12.71 -10.80 -0.28
N LEU A 117 13.46 -11.86 0.02
CA LEU A 117 13.22 -13.19 -0.58
C LEU A 117 11.92 -13.83 -0.08
N LYS A 118 11.60 -13.70 1.21
CA LYS A 118 10.31 -14.15 1.77
C LYS A 118 9.14 -13.42 1.13
N TRP A 119 9.25 -12.09 1.00
CA TRP A 119 8.26 -11.28 0.29
C TRP A 119 8.15 -11.67 -1.20
N LYS A 120 9.27 -11.96 -1.88
CA LYS A 120 9.25 -12.44 -3.28
C LYS A 120 8.49 -13.76 -3.41
N ALA A 121 8.75 -14.73 -2.52
CA ALA A 121 8.04 -16.01 -2.52
C ALA A 121 6.53 -15.84 -2.34
N LEU A 122 6.12 -14.89 -1.49
CA LEU A 122 4.71 -14.51 -1.35
C LEU A 122 4.15 -13.89 -2.64
N PHE A 123 4.89 -13.00 -3.31
CA PHE A 123 4.45 -12.43 -4.59
C PHE A 123 4.27 -13.51 -5.66
N ASP A 124 5.20 -14.47 -5.74
CA ASP A 124 5.13 -15.59 -6.67
C ASP A 124 3.89 -16.46 -6.41
N SER A 125 3.53 -16.74 -5.14
CA SER A 125 2.34 -17.54 -4.80
C SER A 125 1.01 -16.88 -5.19
N TYR A 126 1.00 -15.56 -5.33
CA TYR A 126 -0.11 -14.77 -5.88
C TYR A 126 0.01 -14.49 -7.39
N ASN A 127 0.93 -15.15 -8.11
CA ASN A 127 1.20 -14.93 -9.53
C ASN A 127 1.53 -13.47 -9.88
N ARG A 128 2.20 -12.74 -8.97
CA ARG A 128 2.62 -11.34 -9.19
C ARG A 128 4.07 -11.32 -9.67
N GLU A 129 4.29 -10.89 -10.91
CA GLU A 129 5.63 -10.84 -11.51
C GLU A 129 6.57 -9.90 -10.73
N VAL A 130 7.73 -10.43 -10.34
CA VAL A 130 8.84 -9.68 -9.74
C VAL A 130 9.94 -9.52 -10.79
N LEU A 131 10.28 -8.26 -11.11
CA LEU A 131 11.29 -7.93 -12.10
C LEU A 131 12.70 -7.94 -11.49
N GLN A 132 12.87 -7.33 -10.32
CA GLN A 132 14.16 -7.18 -9.65
C GLN A 132 14.02 -7.16 -8.12
N ILE A 133 15.11 -7.51 -7.43
CA ILE A 133 15.34 -7.10 -6.04
C ILE A 133 16.52 -6.13 -6.04
N VAL A 134 16.33 -4.96 -5.44
CA VAL A 134 17.34 -3.89 -5.40
C VAL A 134 17.69 -3.51 -3.97
N LYS A 135 18.93 -3.06 -3.76
CA LYS A 135 19.38 -2.45 -2.51
C LYS A 135 19.24 -0.94 -2.61
N LEU A 136 18.71 -0.36 -1.55
CA LEU A 136 18.43 1.06 -1.44
C LEU A 136 19.28 1.69 -0.35
N ARG A 137 19.91 2.82 -0.63
CA ARG A 137 20.45 3.74 0.38
C ARG A 137 19.41 4.81 0.66
N VAL A 138 18.99 4.93 1.91
CA VAL A 138 17.94 5.87 2.34
C VAL A 138 18.55 6.93 3.23
N ILE A 139 18.17 8.18 2.99
CA ILE A 139 18.37 9.33 3.87
C ILE A 139 16.98 9.85 4.23
N GLY A 140 16.48 9.49 5.41
CA GLY A 140 15.10 9.75 5.82
C GLY A 140 14.69 8.97 7.06
N ASN A 141 13.40 8.64 7.16
CA ASN A 141 12.83 7.87 8.27
C ASN A 141 12.31 6.51 7.80
N TYR A 142 12.07 5.61 8.76
CA TYR A 142 11.43 4.34 8.51
C TYR A 142 10.41 3.98 9.59
N PHE A 143 9.54 3.02 9.27
CA PHE A 143 8.66 2.35 10.21
C PHE A 143 8.58 0.85 9.87
N GLU A 144 8.71 -0.01 10.88
CA GLU A 144 8.54 -1.47 10.76
C GLU A 144 7.13 -1.84 11.21
N GLY A 145 6.26 -2.14 10.25
CA GLY A 145 4.85 -2.47 10.50
C GLY A 145 4.55 -3.96 10.35
N ASP A 146 3.52 -4.40 11.06
CA ASP A 146 2.88 -5.70 10.82
C ASP A 146 1.57 -5.48 10.07
N GLY A 147 1.53 -5.85 8.79
CA GLY A 147 0.35 -5.70 7.94
C GLY A 147 -0.89 -6.44 8.49
N ASN A 148 -0.72 -7.44 9.36
CA ASN A 148 -1.83 -8.14 9.98
C ASN A 148 -2.57 -7.30 11.02
N LEU A 149 -1.97 -6.22 11.52
CA LEU A 149 -2.60 -5.31 12.49
C LEU A 149 -3.41 -4.19 11.81
N LEU A 150 -3.26 -4.01 10.50
CA LEU A 150 -4.04 -3.01 9.76
C LEU A 150 -5.54 -3.28 9.88
N PRO A 151 -6.37 -2.21 9.87
CA PRO A 151 -7.82 -2.37 9.85
C PRO A 151 -8.27 -3.25 8.69
N LYS A 152 -9.18 -4.18 8.99
CA LYS A 152 -9.65 -5.17 8.01
C LYS A 152 -10.68 -4.58 7.06
N GLU A 153 -10.87 -5.27 5.94
CA GLU A 153 -11.80 -4.89 4.86
C GLU A 153 -13.23 -5.37 5.20
N ASP A 154 -13.63 -5.21 6.46
CA ASP A 154 -14.94 -5.56 7.01
C ASP A 154 -15.79 -4.33 7.35
N GLY A 155 -17.07 -4.54 7.66
CA GLY A 155 -18.03 -3.49 8.04
C GLY A 155 -17.95 -3.03 9.50
N MET A 156 -16.84 -3.28 10.20
CA MET A 156 -16.67 -2.90 11.61
C MET A 156 -16.73 -1.36 11.80
N PRO A 157 -17.26 -0.86 12.94
CA PRO A 157 -17.29 0.58 13.21
C PRO A 157 -15.91 1.25 13.12
N PHE A 158 -15.88 2.49 12.64
CA PHE A 158 -14.63 3.22 12.45
C PHE A 158 -13.85 3.44 13.74
N SER A 159 -14.53 3.56 14.89
CA SER A 159 -13.86 3.65 16.20
C SER A 159 -12.99 2.43 16.48
N GLN A 160 -13.44 1.22 16.15
CA GLN A 160 -12.64 0.00 16.32
C GLN A 160 -11.52 -0.09 15.28
N LYS A 161 -11.76 0.37 14.05
CA LYS A 161 -10.71 0.51 13.03
C LYS A 161 -9.62 1.51 13.46
N MET A 162 -9.97 2.56 14.20
CA MET A 162 -8.98 3.47 14.79
C MET A 162 -8.11 2.78 15.83
N GLU A 163 -8.69 1.92 16.69
CA GLU A 163 -7.89 1.11 17.63
C GLU A 163 -6.93 0.15 16.90
N GLN A 164 -7.38 -0.51 15.83
CA GLN A 164 -6.52 -1.35 14.99
C GLN A 164 -5.37 -0.54 14.38
N ALA A 165 -5.65 0.67 13.89
CA ALA A 165 -4.62 1.57 13.36
C ALA A 165 -3.60 2.00 14.44
N ARG A 166 -4.04 2.22 15.69
CA ARG A 166 -3.11 2.50 16.80
C ARG A 166 -2.20 1.31 17.09
N GLU A 167 -2.74 0.10 17.15
CA GLU A 167 -1.94 -1.10 17.36
C GLU A 167 -0.97 -1.35 16.20
N TYR A 168 -1.35 -1.05 14.95
CA TYR A 168 -0.42 -1.04 13.82
C TYR A 168 0.75 -0.07 14.08
N TRP A 169 0.48 1.20 14.37
CA TRP A 169 1.53 2.23 14.53
C TRP A 169 2.37 2.10 15.79
N LYS A 170 1.82 1.50 16.85
CA LYS A 170 2.58 1.12 18.04
C LYS A 170 3.73 0.17 17.70
N GLY A 171 3.58 -0.57 16.61
CA GLY A 171 4.58 -1.48 16.07
C GLY A 171 4.65 -2.79 16.85
N ASN A 172 5.23 -3.82 16.23
CA ASN A 172 5.48 -5.09 16.87
C ASN A 172 6.86 -5.61 16.44
N SER A 173 7.75 -5.83 17.41
CA SER A 173 9.10 -6.35 17.17
C SER A 173 9.14 -7.84 16.80
N LYS A 174 7.98 -8.50 16.67
CA LYS A 174 7.84 -9.96 16.46
C LYS A 174 7.17 -10.37 15.15
N SER A 175 6.90 -9.44 14.22
CA SER A 175 6.36 -9.84 12.92
C SER A 175 7.38 -10.70 12.18
N GLU A 176 6.97 -11.88 11.67
CA GLU A 176 7.84 -12.77 10.91
C GLU A 176 8.22 -12.19 9.55
N LEU A 177 7.37 -11.30 9.00
CA LEU A 177 7.57 -10.67 7.71
C LEU A 177 7.17 -9.18 7.79
N PRO A 178 8.00 -8.34 8.43
CA PRO A 178 7.68 -6.94 8.63
C PRO A 178 7.62 -6.20 7.29
N GLU A 179 6.68 -5.27 7.20
CA GLU A 179 6.57 -4.31 6.12
C GLU A 179 7.35 -3.04 6.52
N LEU A 180 8.39 -2.69 5.77
CA LEU A 180 9.17 -1.48 6.03
C LEU A 180 8.63 -0.31 5.20
N LEU A 181 8.08 0.71 5.86
CA LEU A 181 7.78 1.99 5.22
C LEU A 181 9.03 2.85 5.26
N ILE A 182 9.47 3.39 4.13
CA ILE A 182 10.61 4.31 4.06
C ILE A 182 10.27 5.59 3.30
N ASN A 183 10.80 6.73 3.75
CA ASN A 183 10.64 8.01 3.07
C ASN A 183 11.96 8.81 2.99
N GLY A 184 11.90 10.04 2.50
CA GLY A 184 13.07 10.88 2.26
C GLY A 184 13.73 10.60 0.91
N LYS A 185 15.05 10.81 0.83
CA LYS A 185 15.84 10.57 -0.39
C LYS A 185 16.30 9.12 -0.42
N ILE A 186 15.83 8.38 -1.43
CA ILE A 186 16.09 6.96 -1.61
C ILE A 186 16.89 6.79 -2.90
N GLU A 187 17.99 6.05 -2.85
CA GLU A 187 18.86 5.79 -4.01
C GLU A 187 19.04 4.29 -4.21
N VAL A 188 18.90 3.84 -5.45
CA VAL A 188 19.23 2.47 -5.83
C VAL A 188 20.75 2.34 -5.93
N VAL A 189 21.37 1.61 -5.00
CA VAL A 189 22.83 1.45 -4.97
C VAL A 189 23.30 0.12 -5.56
N GLU A 190 22.39 -0.85 -5.70
CA GLU A 190 22.72 -2.18 -6.21
C GLU A 190 21.46 -2.85 -6.79
N ILE A 191 21.62 -3.57 -7.90
CA ILE A 191 20.61 -4.50 -8.42
C ILE A 191 21.09 -5.90 -8.05
N ILE A 192 20.48 -6.50 -7.03
CA ILE A 192 20.94 -7.79 -6.47
C ILE A 192 20.49 -8.94 -7.38
N ASN A 193 19.25 -8.89 -7.85
CA ASN A 193 18.70 -9.87 -8.80
C ASN A 193 17.92 -9.16 -9.91
N ASP A 194 18.06 -9.64 -11.13
CA ASP A 194 17.23 -9.28 -12.29
C ASP A 194 16.58 -10.54 -12.86
N PHE A 195 15.31 -10.76 -12.53
CA PHE A 195 14.56 -11.97 -12.88
C PHE A 195 13.97 -11.92 -14.29
N SER A 196 13.86 -10.73 -14.89
CA SER A 196 13.30 -10.58 -16.23
C SER A 196 14.17 -11.22 -17.33
N LYS A 197 15.45 -11.50 -17.03
CA LYS A 197 16.37 -12.18 -17.95
C LYS A 197 16.20 -13.71 -17.96
N MET A 198 15.34 -14.26 -17.09
CA MET A 198 15.17 -15.71 -16.93
C MET A 198 14.00 -16.32 -17.73
N LYS A 199 13.36 -15.56 -18.64
CA LYS A 199 12.44 -16.14 -19.62
C LYS A 199 13.27 -16.76 -20.76
N VAL A 200 13.65 -18.02 -20.58
CA VAL A 200 14.09 -18.93 -21.67
C VAL A 200 12.85 -19.66 -22.18
#